data_AF-A0A1F6HAY4-F1
#
_entry.id   AF-A0A1F6HAY4-F1
#
_cell.length_a   1.000
_cell.length_b   1.000
_cell.length_c   1.000
_cell.angle_alpha   90.00
_cell.angle_beta   90.00
_cell.angle_gamma   90.00
#
_symmetry.space_group_name_H-M   'P 1'
#
loop_
_entity.id
_entity.type
_entity.pdbx_description
1 polymer ?
#
loop_
_entity_poly.entity_id
_entity_poly.type
_entity_poly.pdbx_seq_one_letter_code
_entity_poly.pdbx_strand_id
1 'polypeptide(L)'
;MTETRRTPTPADIRHLAQISEVAASGKLFNDIGIILWVGGLEKVKRFEGTPMIHRTDLWIHTRRTAYLADVLRQLEQPLTEETLNQQDIFWMGMHHDDGELMRGDIPSPEKRKMSAEEKKALKDEETGAVRFLADFFQHADRDRYVRLFNEASEKQTLSAQIVDLADKLDGLGETIHEIRCGNENFFEPLENYRIIFGEFEGRAFWRKLKLHPWFNLDMVPSRKEVEMIPKISVDDLKNKETAWENMLKGPMPSFYRTWLELTLKVFDIRTEKYLLPGWYMELWRNWGVPANSSTLRGIVTPGLVLPGDFSF
;
A
#
# COMPACT_ATOMS: atom_id res chain seq x y z
N MET A 1 -28.27 -7.64 17.50
CA MET A 1 -27.23 -7.52 18.53
C MET A 1 -26.33 -6.37 18.12
N THR A 2 -26.30 -5.31 18.92
CA THR A 2 -25.51 -4.09 18.68
C THR A 2 -24.07 -4.35 19.06
N GLU A 3 -23.22 -4.68 18.08
CA GLU A 3 -21.77 -4.73 18.28
C GLU A 3 -21.23 -3.30 18.32
N THR A 4 -20.65 -2.97 19.47
CA THR A 4 -20.07 -1.68 19.80
C THR A 4 -18.81 -1.45 18.98
N ARG A 5 -18.76 -0.30 18.28
CA ARG A 5 -17.51 0.27 17.76
C ARG A 5 -16.45 0.19 18.86
N ARG A 6 -15.39 -0.60 18.65
CA ARG A 6 -14.27 -0.65 19.60
C ARG A 6 -13.53 0.68 19.54
N THR A 7 -13.72 1.50 20.56
CA THR A 7 -12.93 2.71 20.81
C THR A 7 -11.45 2.33 20.93
N PRO A 8 -10.51 3.14 20.40
CA PRO A 8 -9.08 2.88 20.54
C PRO A 8 -8.75 2.61 22.01
N THR A 9 -8.08 1.49 22.25
CA THR A 9 -7.65 1.18 23.59
C THR A 9 -6.55 2.16 24.00
N PRO A 10 -6.34 2.36 25.31
CA PRO A 10 -5.17 3.10 25.79
C PRO A 10 -3.83 2.54 25.27
N ALA A 11 -3.77 1.26 24.87
CA ALA A 11 -2.60 0.68 24.21
C ALA A 11 -2.43 1.22 22.77
N ASP A 12 -3.51 1.28 21.99
CA ASP A 12 -3.50 1.84 20.62
C ASP A 12 -3.08 3.32 20.63
N ILE A 13 -3.59 4.11 21.59
CA ILE A 13 -3.24 5.53 21.74
C ILE A 13 -1.77 5.70 22.18
N ARG A 14 -1.28 4.85 23.10
CA ARG A 14 0.14 4.87 23.50
C ARG A 14 1.07 4.47 22.37
N HIS A 15 0.67 3.50 21.54
CA HIS A 15 1.42 3.05 20.37
C HIS A 15 1.50 4.15 19.30
N LEU A 16 0.40 4.86 19.07
CA LEU A 16 0.35 6.03 18.17
C LEU A 16 1.19 7.21 18.70
N ALA A 17 1.20 7.43 20.01
CA ALA A 17 2.08 8.40 20.65
C ALA A 17 3.56 8.01 20.47
N GLN A 18 3.91 6.74 20.65
CA GLN A 18 5.28 6.23 20.46
C GLN A 18 5.75 6.32 18.99
N ILE A 19 4.89 6.03 18.02
CA ILE A 19 5.19 6.20 16.59
C ILE A 19 5.42 7.69 16.26
N SER A 20 4.61 8.58 16.83
CA SER A 20 4.78 10.03 16.69
C SER A 20 6.03 10.53 17.42
N GLU A 21 6.43 9.91 18.53
CA GLU A 21 7.65 10.23 19.28
C GLU A 21 8.92 9.80 18.53
N VAL A 22 8.88 8.64 17.85
CA VAL A 22 9.97 8.19 16.96
C VAL A 22 10.14 9.16 15.79
N ALA A 23 9.03 9.55 15.15
CA ALA A 23 9.04 10.54 14.07
C ALA A 23 9.44 11.96 14.53
N ALA A 24 9.00 12.38 15.72
CA ALA A 24 9.25 13.71 16.29
C ALA A 24 10.60 13.83 17.03
N SER A 25 11.32 12.72 17.25
CA SER A 25 12.60 12.74 17.96
C SER A 25 13.72 13.52 17.23
N GLY A 26 13.49 13.97 15.98
CA GLY A 26 14.48 14.69 15.16
C GLY A 26 15.73 13.86 14.83
N LYS A 27 15.73 12.57 15.18
CA LYS A 27 16.85 11.64 14.94
C LYS A 27 16.75 10.93 13.61
N LEU A 28 15.54 10.77 13.07
CA LEU A 28 15.33 9.96 11.88
C LEU A 28 15.89 10.60 10.59
N PHE A 29 15.84 11.93 10.51
CA PHE A 29 16.31 12.73 9.38
C PHE A 29 16.63 14.14 9.87
N ASN A 30 17.33 14.95 9.07
CA ASN A 30 17.21 16.40 9.22
C ASN A 30 15.85 16.87 8.66
N ASP A 31 15.31 18.00 9.16
CA ASP A 31 13.99 18.50 8.75
C ASP A 31 13.86 18.67 7.22
N ILE A 32 14.96 19.01 6.55
CA ILE A 32 15.04 19.17 5.09
C ILE A 32 14.94 17.81 4.37
N GLY A 33 15.57 16.77 4.91
CA GLY A 33 15.58 15.40 4.39
C GLY A 33 14.20 14.75 4.45
N ILE A 34 13.45 14.95 5.54
CA ILE A 34 12.03 14.53 5.62
C ILE A 34 11.21 15.19 4.52
N ILE A 35 11.35 16.50 4.35
CA ILE A 35 10.55 17.25 3.37
C ILE A 35 10.87 16.80 1.94
N LEU A 36 12.15 16.61 1.61
CA LEU A 36 12.58 16.13 0.30
C LEU A 36 12.13 14.68 0.05
N TRP A 37 12.20 13.82 1.08
CA TRP A 37 11.81 12.42 0.97
C TRP A 37 10.30 12.26 0.79
N VAL A 38 9.48 12.93 1.61
CA VAL A 38 8.01 12.96 1.44
C VAL A 38 7.64 13.54 0.07
N GLY A 39 8.21 14.69 -0.29
CA GLY A 39 7.94 15.34 -1.57
C GLY A 39 8.45 14.56 -2.79
N GLY A 40 9.43 13.68 -2.61
CA GLY A 40 9.93 12.77 -3.64
C GLY A 40 8.99 11.58 -3.85
N LEU A 41 8.64 10.88 -2.76
CA LEU A 41 7.80 9.68 -2.83
C LEU A 41 6.38 9.99 -3.31
N GLU A 42 5.82 11.14 -2.95
CA GLU A 42 4.50 11.60 -3.45
C GLU A 42 4.49 11.81 -4.98
N LYS A 43 5.66 12.02 -5.61
CA LYS A 43 5.76 12.22 -7.06
C LYS A 43 5.90 10.95 -7.86
N VAL A 44 6.34 9.86 -7.24
CA VAL A 44 6.46 8.57 -7.91
C VAL A 44 5.11 7.86 -7.83
N LYS A 45 4.43 7.75 -8.97
CA LYS A 45 3.11 7.13 -9.05
C LYS A 45 3.24 5.63 -9.22
N ARG A 46 2.34 4.91 -8.56
CA ARG A 46 2.26 3.45 -8.66
C ARG A 46 1.55 3.01 -9.92
N PHE A 47 1.91 1.82 -10.40
CA PHE A 47 1.38 1.24 -11.63
C PHE A 47 1.50 2.23 -12.80
N GLU A 48 2.67 2.85 -12.94
CA GLU A 48 2.97 3.74 -14.06
C GLU A 48 2.71 3.01 -15.39
N GLY A 49 2.00 3.67 -16.31
CA GLY A 49 1.59 3.08 -17.59
C GLY A 49 0.30 2.23 -17.57
N THR A 50 -0.20 1.80 -16.41
CA THR A 50 -1.50 1.12 -16.30
C THR A 50 -2.59 2.13 -15.92
N PRO A 51 -3.71 2.23 -16.66
CA PRO A 51 -4.81 3.11 -16.28
C PRO A 51 -5.37 2.70 -14.90
N MET A 52 -5.40 3.65 -13.96
CA MET A 52 -5.97 3.47 -12.62
C MET A 52 -7.10 4.47 -12.40
N ILE A 53 -8.15 4.02 -11.73
CA ILE A 53 -9.21 4.88 -11.21
C ILE A 53 -8.67 5.61 -9.97
N HIS A 54 -7.91 4.91 -9.13
CA HIS A 54 -7.33 5.39 -7.88
C HIS A 54 -5.81 5.26 -7.85
N ARG A 55 -5.13 6.14 -8.60
CA ARG A 55 -3.65 6.15 -8.71
C ARG A 55 -2.96 6.65 -7.45
N THR A 56 -2.50 5.73 -6.61
CA THR A 56 -1.64 6.00 -5.45
C THR A 56 -0.21 6.38 -5.86
N ASP A 57 0.56 6.85 -4.88
CA ASP A 57 1.99 7.08 -4.98
C ASP A 57 2.75 6.23 -3.96
N LEU A 58 4.08 6.23 -4.08
CA LEU A 58 4.93 5.46 -3.17
C LEU A 58 4.81 5.92 -1.73
N TRP A 59 4.52 7.20 -1.47
CA TRP A 59 4.32 7.70 -0.11
C TRP A 59 3.14 7.03 0.60
N ILE A 60 2.00 6.89 -0.09
CA ILE A 60 0.83 6.18 0.45
C ILE A 60 1.14 4.69 0.65
N HIS A 61 1.80 4.08 -0.33
CA HIS A 61 2.09 2.65 -0.32
C HIS A 61 3.08 2.25 0.77
N THR A 62 4.27 2.87 0.84
CA THR A 62 5.29 2.50 1.84
C THR A 62 4.76 2.64 3.26
N ARG A 63 3.88 3.62 3.50
CA ARG A 63 3.15 3.74 4.76
C ARG A 63 2.19 2.59 5.01
N ARG A 64 1.30 2.27 4.06
CA ARG A 64 0.40 1.11 4.23
C ARG A 64 1.20 -0.17 4.47
N THR A 65 2.27 -0.38 3.72
CA THR A 65 3.19 -1.50 3.87
C THR A 65 3.80 -1.53 5.28
N ALA A 66 4.31 -0.42 5.81
CA ALA A 66 4.87 -0.35 7.16
C ALA A 66 3.84 -0.68 8.26
N TYR A 67 2.62 -0.11 8.16
CA TYR A 67 1.55 -0.40 9.12
C TYR A 67 1.08 -1.84 9.04
N LEU A 68 0.91 -2.36 7.83
CA LEU A 68 0.52 -3.74 7.61
C LEU A 68 1.60 -4.70 8.13
N ALA A 69 2.88 -4.39 7.92
CA ALA A 69 4.00 -5.15 8.44
C ALA A 69 3.99 -5.20 9.98
N ASP A 70 3.68 -4.10 10.68
CA ASP A 70 3.53 -4.12 12.15
C ASP A 70 2.31 -4.94 12.61
N VAL A 71 1.21 -4.95 11.87
CA VAL A 71 0.07 -5.83 12.16
C VAL A 71 0.48 -7.30 12.01
N LEU A 72 1.15 -7.64 10.91
CA LEU A 72 1.66 -8.99 10.66
C LEU A 72 2.67 -9.43 11.73
N ARG A 73 3.56 -8.53 12.15
CA ARG A 73 4.49 -8.74 13.25
C ARG A 73 3.76 -9.09 14.54
N GLN A 74 2.70 -8.37 14.89
CA GLN A 74 1.93 -8.64 16.11
C GLN A 74 1.26 -10.03 16.08
N LEU A 75 0.84 -10.46 14.90
CA LEU A 75 0.27 -11.80 14.72
C LEU A 75 1.32 -12.90 14.77
N GLU A 76 2.53 -12.65 14.26
CA GLU A 76 3.60 -13.65 14.23
C GLU A 76 4.41 -13.70 15.53
N GLN A 77 4.58 -12.59 16.26
CA GLN A 77 5.38 -12.53 17.48
C GLN A 77 5.05 -13.61 18.52
N PRO A 78 3.77 -13.94 18.83
CA PRO A 78 3.48 -15.02 19.78
C PRO A 78 3.73 -16.43 19.22
N LEU A 79 4.05 -16.55 17.93
CA LEU A 79 4.22 -17.81 17.19
C LEU A 79 5.68 -18.11 16.85
N THR A 80 6.61 -17.21 17.20
CA THR A 80 8.05 -17.32 16.97
C THR A 80 8.82 -17.06 18.27
N GLU A 81 10.00 -17.68 18.40
CA GLU A 81 10.95 -17.40 19.48
C GLU A 81 11.83 -16.18 19.17
N GLU A 82 11.88 -15.76 17.89
CA GLU A 82 12.60 -14.57 17.47
C GLU A 82 11.94 -13.30 18.02
N THR A 83 12.75 -12.37 18.53
CA THR A 83 12.23 -11.05 18.92
C THR A 83 12.10 -10.19 17.67
N LEU A 84 10.86 -9.92 17.26
CA LEU A 84 10.59 -9.08 16.10
C LEU A 84 10.62 -7.61 16.54
N ASN A 85 11.71 -6.92 16.22
CA ASN A 85 11.86 -5.51 16.54
C ASN A 85 10.86 -4.66 15.72
N GLN A 86 9.89 -4.08 16.41
CA GLN A 86 8.87 -3.23 15.78
C GLN A 86 9.47 -2.07 15.00
N GLN A 87 10.48 -1.40 15.56
CA GLN A 87 11.07 -0.23 14.92
C GLN A 87 11.77 -0.63 13.62
N ASP A 88 12.54 -1.72 13.62
CA ASP A 88 13.23 -2.19 12.41
C ASP A 88 12.25 -2.62 11.31
N ILE A 89 11.18 -3.35 11.66
CA ILE A 89 10.13 -3.76 10.70
C ILE A 89 9.41 -2.54 10.11
N PHE A 90 9.03 -1.59 10.96
CA PHE A 90 8.38 -0.36 10.49
C PHE A 90 9.29 0.43 9.56
N TRP A 91 10.58 0.57 9.93
CA TRP A 91 11.59 1.20 9.08
C TRP A 91 11.76 0.50 7.74
N MET A 92 11.92 -0.83 7.73
CA MET A 92 12.01 -1.60 6.50
C MET A 92 10.79 -1.34 5.60
N GLY A 93 9.57 -1.36 6.16
CA GLY A 93 8.36 -1.06 5.39
C GLY A 93 8.30 0.37 4.84
N MET A 94 8.73 1.37 5.61
CA MET A 94 8.75 2.77 5.15
C MET A 94 9.76 3.02 4.02
N HIS A 95 10.83 2.24 3.97
CA HIS A 95 11.99 2.51 3.10
C HIS A 95 12.23 1.47 2.00
N HIS A 96 11.43 0.41 1.92
CA HIS A 96 11.69 -0.69 0.98
C HIS A 96 11.71 -0.26 -0.50
N ASP A 97 10.97 0.80 -0.86
CA ASP A 97 10.88 1.34 -2.23
C ASP A 97 11.71 2.65 -2.42
N ASP A 98 12.56 3.03 -1.46
CA ASP A 98 13.34 4.28 -1.58
C ASP A 98 14.24 4.33 -2.82
N GLY A 99 14.72 3.17 -3.29
CA GLY A 99 15.49 3.07 -4.53
C GLY A 99 14.72 3.59 -5.76
N GLU A 100 13.38 3.53 -5.72
CA GLU A 100 12.51 3.99 -6.81
C GLU A 100 12.40 5.52 -6.89
N LEU A 101 12.87 6.28 -5.90
CA LEU A 101 12.93 7.75 -5.98
C LEU A 101 13.78 8.26 -7.14
N MET A 102 14.85 7.53 -7.47
CA MET A 102 15.78 7.92 -8.54
C MET A 102 15.34 7.39 -9.91
N ARG A 103 14.60 6.28 -9.94
CA ARG A 103 14.33 5.49 -11.15
C ARG A 103 12.86 5.49 -11.60
N GLY A 104 11.94 5.69 -10.66
CA GLY A 104 10.50 5.48 -10.84
C GLY A 104 10.05 4.04 -10.53
N ASP A 105 8.74 3.87 -10.32
CA ASP A 105 8.10 2.57 -10.06
C ASP A 105 8.13 1.69 -11.31
N ILE A 106 8.47 0.41 -11.10
CA ILE A 106 8.36 -0.62 -12.15
C ILE A 106 7.36 -1.67 -11.66
N PRO A 107 6.20 -1.80 -12.32
CA PRO A 107 5.18 -2.76 -11.90
C PRO A 107 5.69 -4.20 -11.86
N SER A 108 5.19 -4.99 -10.91
CA SER A 108 5.58 -6.39 -10.74
C SER A 108 5.50 -7.25 -12.02
N PRO A 109 4.45 -7.14 -12.87
CA PRO A 109 4.40 -7.88 -14.14
C PRO A 109 5.59 -7.58 -15.06
N GLU A 110 6.04 -6.33 -15.13
CA GLU A 110 7.19 -5.91 -15.94
C GLU A 110 8.52 -6.37 -15.31
N LYS A 111 8.69 -6.22 -13.98
CA LYS A 111 9.86 -6.74 -13.25
C LYS A 111 10.07 -8.24 -13.50
N ARG A 112 9.00 -9.03 -13.66
CA ARG A 112 9.10 -10.48 -13.94
C ARG A 112 9.58 -10.82 -15.34
N LYS A 113 9.26 -9.98 -16.34
CA LYS A 113 9.68 -10.17 -17.74
C LYS A 113 11.18 -9.96 -17.94
N MET A 114 11.85 -9.31 -16.98
CA MET A 114 13.28 -9.03 -17.03
C MET A 114 14.16 -10.28 -16.91
N SER A 115 15.28 -10.28 -17.64
CA SER A 115 16.34 -11.27 -17.55
C SER A 115 17.05 -11.24 -16.18
N ALA A 116 17.86 -12.25 -15.89
CA ALA A 116 18.64 -12.29 -14.65
C ALA A 116 19.66 -11.12 -14.59
N GLU A 117 20.26 -10.78 -15.73
CA GLU A 117 21.20 -9.67 -15.88
C GLU A 117 20.50 -8.32 -15.66
N GLU A 118 19.31 -8.13 -16.23
CA GLU A 118 18.49 -6.93 -16.04
C GLU A 118 18.07 -6.76 -14.57
N LYS A 119 17.64 -7.84 -13.91
CA LYS A 119 17.30 -7.83 -12.48
C LYS A 119 18.51 -7.52 -11.60
N LYS A 120 19.69 -8.03 -11.97
CA LYS A 120 20.93 -7.71 -11.25
C LYS A 120 21.30 -6.24 -11.42
N ALA A 121 21.26 -5.73 -12.65
CA ALA A 121 21.53 -4.31 -12.91
C ALA A 121 20.56 -3.39 -12.16
N LEU A 122 19.27 -3.76 -12.12
CA LEU A 122 18.26 -3.06 -11.32
C LEU A 122 18.63 -3.04 -9.83
N LYS A 123 19.02 -4.19 -9.26
CA LYS A 123 19.42 -4.27 -7.85
C LYS A 123 20.67 -3.45 -7.53
N ASP A 124 21.65 -3.45 -8.44
CA ASP A 124 22.88 -2.67 -8.29
C ASP A 124 22.58 -1.17 -8.32
N GLU A 125 21.66 -0.73 -9.18
CA GLU A 125 21.18 0.65 -9.26
C GLU A 125 20.41 1.07 -7.99
N GLU A 126 19.46 0.25 -7.53
CA GLU A 126 18.72 0.48 -6.28
C GLU A 126 19.67 0.62 -5.08
N THR A 127 20.68 -0.24 -5.00
CA THR A 127 21.71 -0.18 -3.96
C THR A 127 22.52 1.12 -4.04
N GLY A 128 22.83 1.58 -5.26
CA GLY A 128 23.49 2.87 -5.48
C GLY A 128 22.64 4.06 -5.04
N ALA A 129 21.35 4.06 -5.40
CA ALA A 129 20.39 5.08 -5.01
C ALA A 129 20.23 5.17 -3.50
N VAL A 130 20.10 4.04 -2.81
CA VAL A 130 19.99 3.98 -1.35
C VAL A 130 21.25 4.48 -0.67
N ARG A 131 22.45 4.14 -1.17
CA ARG A 131 23.70 4.69 -0.61
C ARG A 131 23.77 6.20 -0.75
N PHE A 132 23.29 6.76 -1.86
CA PHE A 132 23.18 8.20 -2.04
C PHE A 132 22.15 8.81 -1.07
N LEU A 133 20.97 8.20 -0.94
CA LEU A 133 19.94 8.65 0.00
C LEU A 133 20.41 8.57 1.47
N ALA A 134 21.28 7.61 1.79
CA ALA A 134 21.85 7.43 3.11
C ALA A 134 22.65 8.67 3.58
N ASP A 135 23.19 9.48 2.65
CA ASP A 135 23.94 10.70 2.97
C ASP A 135 23.06 11.81 3.55
N PHE A 136 21.73 11.70 3.44
CA PHE A 136 20.78 12.62 4.06
C PHE A 136 20.43 12.27 5.52
N PHE A 137 20.89 11.12 6.01
CA PHE A 137 20.69 10.66 7.39
C PHE A 137 21.88 11.05 8.30
N GLN A 138 21.62 11.21 9.61
CA GLN A 138 22.70 11.39 10.59
C GLN A 138 23.53 10.10 10.71
N HIS A 139 24.82 10.21 11.09
CA HIS A 139 25.78 9.09 11.02
C HIS A 139 25.29 7.76 11.64
N ALA A 140 24.61 7.79 12.80
CA ALA A 140 24.10 6.58 13.45
C ALA A 140 22.90 5.95 12.72
N ASP A 141 22.09 6.78 12.08
CA ASP A 141 20.89 6.36 11.34
C ASP A 141 21.21 5.96 9.90
N ARG A 142 22.30 6.49 9.32
CA ARG A 142 22.83 6.11 8.00
C ARG A 142 23.14 4.62 7.93
N ASP A 143 23.95 4.11 8.87
CA ASP A 143 24.34 2.69 8.86
C ASP A 143 23.14 1.79 9.14
N ARG A 144 22.20 2.25 10.00
CA ARG A 144 20.96 1.52 10.26
C ARG A 144 20.09 1.45 9.00
N TYR A 145 19.91 2.57 8.31
CA TYR A 145 19.12 2.69 7.09
C TYR A 145 19.64 1.73 6.00
N VAL A 146 20.93 1.79 5.68
CA VAL A 146 21.53 0.93 4.64
C VAL A 146 21.42 -0.55 5.03
N ARG A 147 21.68 -0.91 6.29
CA ARG A 147 21.55 -2.30 6.75
C ARG A 147 20.12 -2.81 6.62
N LEU A 148 19.14 -2.06 7.12
CA LEU A 148 17.73 -2.46 7.08
C LEU A 148 17.18 -2.52 5.66
N PHE A 149 17.58 -1.59 4.78
CA PHE A 149 17.22 -1.66 3.37
C PHE A 149 17.75 -2.95 2.71
N ASN A 150 19.02 -3.27 2.92
CA ASN A 150 19.61 -4.49 2.37
C ASN A 150 18.94 -5.75 2.94
N GLU A 151 18.64 -5.76 4.24
CA GLU A 151 17.92 -6.87 4.88
C GLU A 151 16.53 -7.08 4.24
N ALA A 152 15.77 -6.00 4.05
CA ALA A 152 14.46 -6.03 3.38
C ALA A 152 14.57 -6.54 1.92
N SER A 153 15.61 -6.11 1.19
CA SER A 153 15.87 -6.54 -0.19
C SER A 153 16.25 -8.01 -0.30
N GLU A 154 17.00 -8.54 0.68
CA GLU A 154 17.46 -9.93 0.71
C GLU A 154 16.39 -10.94 1.13
N LYS A 155 15.39 -10.49 1.92
CA LYS A 155 14.21 -11.28 2.32
C LYS A 155 14.53 -12.58 3.05
N GLN A 156 15.70 -12.65 3.70
CA GLN A 156 16.15 -13.86 4.41
C GLN A 156 15.61 -13.93 5.84
N THR A 157 15.56 -12.79 6.54
CA THR A 157 15.09 -12.73 7.93
C THR A 157 13.56 -12.78 8.00
N LEU A 158 13.02 -13.24 9.13
CA LEU A 158 11.57 -13.25 9.34
C LEU A 158 10.98 -11.83 9.25
N SER A 159 11.68 -10.83 9.81
CA SER A 159 11.32 -9.42 9.72
C SER A 159 11.21 -8.94 8.26
N ALA A 160 12.19 -9.25 7.41
CA ALA A 160 12.16 -8.91 5.99
C ALA A 160 11.06 -9.67 5.23
N GLN A 161 10.82 -10.94 5.56
CA GLN A 161 9.73 -11.72 4.97
C GLN A 161 8.34 -11.18 5.33
N ILE A 162 8.17 -10.64 6.55
CA ILE A 162 6.94 -9.96 6.98
C ILE A 162 6.72 -8.69 6.14
N VAL A 163 7.76 -7.90 5.91
CA VAL A 163 7.68 -6.68 5.09
C VAL A 163 7.40 -7.01 3.63
N ASP A 164 8.07 -8.01 3.07
CA ASP A 164 7.81 -8.53 1.72
C ASP A 164 6.35 -8.96 1.56
N LEU A 165 5.79 -9.67 2.54
CA LEU A 165 4.38 -10.02 2.52
C LEU A 165 3.46 -8.80 2.60
N ALA A 166 3.77 -7.84 3.48
CA ALA A 166 2.99 -6.62 3.61
C ALA A 166 2.92 -5.83 2.30
N ASP A 167 4.04 -5.70 1.57
CA ASP A 167 4.08 -5.07 0.24
C ASP A 167 3.14 -5.80 -0.74
N LYS A 168 3.21 -7.14 -0.81
CA LYS A 168 2.36 -7.91 -1.73
C LYS A 168 0.88 -7.87 -1.36
N LEU A 169 0.56 -7.83 -0.07
CA LEU A 169 -0.82 -7.66 0.41
C LEU A 169 -1.35 -6.26 0.07
N ASP A 170 -0.51 -5.22 0.18
CA ASP A 170 -0.93 -3.87 -0.16
C ASP A 170 -1.25 -3.75 -1.66
N GLY A 171 -0.35 -4.22 -2.52
CA GLY A 171 -0.55 -4.20 -3.97
C GLY A 171 -1.71 -5.09 -4.44
N LEU A 172 -1.95 -6.24 -3.78
CA LEU A 172 -3.15 -7.06 -4.03
C LEU A 172 -4.42 -6.33 -3.58
N GLY A 173 -4.38 -5.61 -2.46
CA GLY A 173 -5.48 -4.77 -1.98
C GLY A 173 -5.84 -3.68 -2.99
N GLU A 174 -4.86 -2.95 -3.51
CA GLU A 174 -5.04 -1.96 -4.59
C GLU A 174 -5.65 -2.60 -5.84
N THR A 175 -5.13 -3.77 -6.22
CA THR A 175 -5.59 -4.50 -7.40
C THR A 175 -7.06 -4.89 -7.30
N ILE A 176 -7.49 -5.47 -6.18
CA ILE A 176 -8.89 -5.81 -5.96
C ILE A 176 -9.75 -4.55 -5.88
N HIS A 177 -9.23 -3.48 -5.28
CA HIS A 177 -9.95 -2.22 -5.18
C HIS A 177 -10.25 -1.61 -6.55
N GLU A 178 -9.28 -1.59 -7.46
CA GLU A 178 -9.44 -1.16 -8.84
C GLU A 178 -10.51 -1.98 -9.58
N ILE A 179 -10.46 -3.32 -9.46
CA ILE A 179 -11.47 -4.20 -10.06
C ILE A 179 -12.86 -3.91 -9.47
N ARG A 180 -12.95 -3.71 -8.15
CA ARG A 180 -14.20 -3.36 -7.46
C ARG A 180 -14.77 -2.01 -7.93
N CYS A 181 -13.92 -1.08 -8.35
CA CYS A 181 -14.32 0.20 -8.93
C CYS A 181 -14.65 0.11 -10.44
N GLY A 182 -14.53 -1.08 -11.03
CA GLY A 182 -14.87 -1.35 -12.43
C GLY A 182 -13.69 -1.34 -13.38
N ASN A 183 -12.44 -1.31 -12.89
CA ASN A 183 -11.26 -1.35 -13.74
C ASN A 183 -10.85 -2.79 -14.08
N GLU A 184 -11.22 -3.25 -15.27
CA GLU A 184 -10.89 -4.60 -15.72
C GLU A 184 -9.40 -4.78 -16.07
N ASN A 185 -8.63 -3.70 -16.26
CA ASN A 185 -7.19 -3.79 -16.54
C ASN A 185 -6.41 -4.45 -15.37
N PHE A 186 -7.01 -4.49 -14.17
CA PHE A 186 -6.38 -5.06 -12.99
C PHE A 186 -6.58 -6.58 -12.85
N PHE A 187 -7.28 -7.24 -13.78
CA PHE A 187 -7.33 -8.70 -13.78
C PHE A 187 -5.96 -9.34 -14.09
N GLU A 188 -5.14 -8.74 -14.96
CA GLU A 188 -3.78 -9.27 -15.21
C GLU A 188 -2.87 -9.13 -13.96
N PRO A 189 -2.80 -7.95 -13.29
CA PRO A 189 -2.18 -7.84 -11.97
C PRO A 189 -2.71 -8.84 -10.93
N LEU A 190 -4.02 -9.11 -10.89
CA LEU A 190 -4.60 -10.10 -9.98
C LEU A 190 -4.00 -11.50 -10.21
N GLU A 191 -3.96 -11.96 -11.46
CA GLU A 191 -3.36 -13.25 -11.82
C GLU A 191 -1.85 -13.28 -11.51
N ASN A 192 -1.15 -12.16 -11.69
CA ASN A 192 0.23 -12.03 -11.26
C ASN A 192 0.39 -12.21 -9.74
N TYR A 193 -0.46 -11.58 -8.92
CA TYR A 193 -0.42 -11.77 -7.47
C TYR A 193 -0.73 -13.21 -7.06
N ARG A 194 -1.64 -13.92 -7.74
CA ARG A 194 -1.86 -15.35 -7.48
C ARG A 194 -0.57 -16.18 -7.60
N ILE A 195 0.29 -15.85 -8.58
CA ILE A 195 1.59 -16.50 -8.76
C ILE A 195 2.56 -16.08 -7.65
N ILE A 196 2.66 -14.78 -7.36
CA ILE A 196 3.56 -14.23 -6.32
C ILE A 196 3.25 -14.85 -4.94
N PHE A 197 1.98 -14.96 -4.57
CA PHE A 197 1.60 -15.56 -3.30
C PHE A 197 1.94 -17.07 -3.23
N GLY A 198 2.04 -17.75 -4.38
CA GLY A 198 2.56 -19.12 -4.46
C GLY A 198 4.02 -19.24 -4.00
N GLU A 199 4.83 -18.18 -4.13
CA GLU A 199 6.22 -18.15 -3.67
C GLU A 199 6.33 -18.18 -2.12
N PHE A 200 5.24 -17.88 -1.41
CA PHE A 200 5.19 -17.91 0.05
C PHE A 200 4.84 -19.29 0.62
N GLU A 201 4.33 -20.25 -0.16
CA GLU A 201 3.87 -21.57 0.32
C GLU A 201 4.94 -22.39 1.06
N GLY A 202 6.22 -22.14 0.79
CA GLY A 202 7.35 -22.75 1.51
C GLY A 202 7.72 -22.08 2.84
N ARG A 203 7.19 -20.88 3.14
CA ARG A 203 7.59 -20.08 4.30
C ARG A 203 6.77 -20.45 5.54
N ALA A 204 7.45 -20.67 6.66
CA ALA A 204 6.81 -21.20 7.87
C ALA A 204 5.72 -20.28 8.44
N PHE A 205 5.96 -18.96 8.46
CA PHE A 205 4.99 -17.97 8.94
C PHE A 205 3.75 -17.90 8.04
N TRP A 206 3.93 -18.02 6.71
CA TRP A 206 2.83 -17.95 5.74
C TRP A 206 1.78 -19.05 5.96
N ARG A 207 2.22 -20.28 6.24
CA ARG A 207 1.31 -21.42 6.50
C ARG A 207 0.29 -21.13 7.61
N LYS A 208 0.69 -20.37 8.62
CA LYS A 208 -0.19 -19.99 9.74
C LYS A 208 -1.05 -18.78 9.36
N LEU A 209 -0.41 -17.74 8.82
CA LEU A 209 -1.05 -16.47 8.53
C LEU A 209 -2.12 -16.58 7.44
N LYS A 210 -1.90 -17.38 6.40
CA LYS A 210 -2.87 -17.54 5.31
C LYS A 210 -4.21 -18.11 5.79
N LEU A 211 -4.21 -18.88 6.87
CA LEU A 211 -5.40 -19.42 7.51
C LEU A 211 -5.96 -18.52 8.62
N HIS A 212 -5.26 -17.43 8.96
CA HIS A 212 -5.71 -16.51 10.00
C HIS A 212 -7.04 -15.86 9.59
N PRO A 213 -8.05 -15.75 10.48
CA PRO A 213 -9.40 -15.27 10.11
C PRO A 213 -9.45 -13.89 9.44
N TRP A 214 -8.48 -13.01 9.76
CA TRP A 214 -8.38 -11.68 9.15
C TRP A 214 -7.92 -11.73 7.69
N PHE A 215 -7.06 -12.69 7.34
CA PHE A 215 -6.54 -12.80 5.98
C PHE A 215 -7.34 -13.82 5.19
N ASN A 216 -7.47 -15.05 5.72
CA ASN A 216 -8.11 -16.17 5.04
C ASN A 216 -7.73 -16.22 3.54
N LEU A 217 -6.41 -16.19 3.33
CA LEU A 217 -5.71 -16.09 2.04
C LEU A 217 -5.10 -17.44 1.63
N ASP A 218 -5.69 -18.57 2.07
CA ASP A 218 -5.24 -19.89 1.62
C ASP A 218 -5.17 -19.99 0.10
N MET A 219 -6.06 -19.26 -0.59
CA MET A 219 -5.89 -18.89 -1.98
C MET A 219 -6.18 -17.40 -2.16
N VAL A 220 -5.33 -16.74 -2.96
CA VAL A 220 -5.69 -15.43 -3.52
C VAL A 220 -7.00 -15.58 -4.30
N PRO A 221 -7.96 -14.65 -4.22
CA PRO A 221 -9.23 -14.76 -4.92
C PRO A 221 -9.06 -14.91 -6.43
N SER A 222 -9.91 -15.72 -7.05
CA SER A 222 -10.02 -15.83 -8.50
C SER A 222 -10.72 -14.61 -9.10
N ARG A 223 -10.53 -14.40 -10.40
CA ARG A 223 -11.30 -13.41 -11.18
C ARG A 223 -12.80 -13.45 -10.87
N LYS A 224 -13.41 -14.64 -10.89
CA LYS A 224 -14.84 -14.83 -10.62
C LYS A 224 -15.23 -14.37 -9.21
N GLU A 225 -14.39 -14.65 -8.22
CA GLU A 225 -14.63 -14.22 -6.83
C GLU A 225 -14.53 -12.71 -6.66
N VAL A 226 -13.55 -12.07 -7.31
CA VAL A 226 -13.40 -10.61 -7.28
C VAL A 226 -14.53 -9.90 -8.04
N GLU A 227 -15.00 -10.47 -9.15
CA GLU A 227 -16.14 -9.95 -9.91
C GLU A 227 -17.45 -9.97 -9.11
N MET A 228 -17.61 -10.92 -8.19
CA MET A 228 -18.78 -11.00 -7.30
C MET A 228 -18.74 -9.99 -6.15
N ILE A 229 -17.62 -9.30 -5.92
CA ILE A 229 -17.56 -8.25 -4.90
C ILE A 229 -18.47 -7.10 -5.34
N PRO A 230 -19.37 -6.61 -4.47
CA PRO A 230 -20.23 -5.48 -4.79
C PRO A 230 -19.41 -4.28 -5.26
N LYS A 231 -19.71 -3.83 -6.47
CA LYS A 231 -19.10 -2.62 -7.04
C LYS A 231 -19.41 -1.44 -6.15
N ILE A 232 -18.47 -0.52 -6.07
CA ILE A 232 -18.70 0.76 -5.41
C ILE A 232 -18.99 1.80 -6.48
N SER A 233 -20.07 2.54 -6.31
CA SER A 233 -20.44 3.66 -7.16
C SER A 233 -20.01 4.98 -6.53
N VAL A 234 -19.98 6.03 -7.34
CA VAL A 234 -19.81 7.40 -6.85
C VAL A 234 -20.87 7.77 -5.80
N ASP A 235 -22.10 7.29 -5.97
CA ASP A 235 -23.22 7.59 -5.06
C ASP A 235 -23.01 7.01 -3.67
N ASP A 236 -22.41 5.82 -3.58
CA ASP A 236 -22.07 5.17 -2.31
C ASP A 236 -21.11 6.01 -1.46
N LEU A 237 -20.39 6.93 -2.11
CA LEU A 237 -19.32 7.72 -1.52
C LEU A 237 -19.75 9.15 -1.22
N LYS A 238 -20.89 9.58 -1.75
CA LYS A 238 -21.42 10.96 -1.63
C LYS A 238 -21.63 11.46 -0.20
N ASN A 239 -21.64 10.58 0.78
CA ASN A 239 -21.78 10.97 2.17
C ASN A 239 -20.64 10.37 2.99
N LYS A 240 -19.76 11.21 3.52
CA LYS A 240 -18.61 10.83 4.34
C LYS A 240 -19.01 9.96 5.55
N GLU A 241 -20.17 10.22 6.14
CA GLU A 241 -20.64 9.48 7.32
C GLU A 241 -21.02 8.02 6.99
N THR A 242 -21.49 7.76 5.77
CA THR A 242 -21.94 6.43 5.34
C THR A 242 -21.02 5.77 4.32
N ALA A 243 -20.07 6.51 3.73
CA ALA A 243 -19.14 6.00 2.74
C ALA A 243 -18.38 4.78 3.26
N TRP A 244 -18.00 4.80 4.53
CA TRP A 244 -17.25 3.72 5.18
C TRP A 244 -18.09 2.45 5.32
N GLU A 245 -19.33 2.60 5.75
CA GLU A 245 -20.27 1.48 5.87
C GLU A 245 -20.58 0.90 4.49
N ASN A 246 -20.73 1.76 3.48
CA ASN A 246 -20.94 1.34 2.09
C ASN A 246 -19.71 0.61 1.52
N MET A 247 -18.50 1.06 1.81
CA MET A 247 -17.27 0.36 1.40
C MET A 247 -17.15 -1.03 2.01
N LEU A 248 -17.58 -1.22 3.25
CA LEU A 248 -17.47 -2.51 3.94
C LEU A 248 -18.70 -3.41 3.70
N LYS A 249 -19.70 -2.94 2.95
CA LYS A 249 -20.95 -3.65 2.71
C LYS A 249 -20.78 -4.81 1.72
N GLY A 250 -21.46 -5.91 2.04
CA GLY A 250 -21.61 -7.08 1.18
C GLY A 250 -20.43 -8.07 1.22
N PRO A 251 -20.53 -9.16 0.44
CA PRO A 251 -19.53 -10.22 0.46
C PRO A 251 -18.23 -9.74 -0.18
N MET A 252 -17.11 -10.02 0.48
CA MET A 252 -15.77 -9.77 -0.05
C MET A 252 -14.76 -10.68 0.65
N PRO A 253 -13.59 -10.95 0.03
CA PRO A 253 -12.52 -11.71 0.65
C PRO A 253 -12.08 -11.09 2.00
N SER A 254 -11.79 -11.93 2.99
CA SER A 254 -11.45 -11.47 4.36
C SER A 254 -10.25 -10.53 4.36
N PHE A 255 -9.15 -10.88 3.68
CA PHE A 255 -8.01 -9.99 3.64
C PHE A 255 -8.32 -8.64 3.00
N TYR A 256 -9.17 -8.60 1.97
CA TYR A 256 -9.49 -7.35 1.29
C TYR A 256 -10.31 -6.45 2.23
N ARG A 257 -11.22 -7.05 3.01
CA ARG A 257 -11.89 -6.36 4.11
C ARG A 257 -10.89 -5.85 5.15
N THR A 258 -9.96 -6.69 5.61
CA THR A 258 -8.93 -6.28 6.57
C THR A 258 -8.03 -5.18 6.03
N TRP A 259 -7.60 -5.27 4.77
CA TRP A 259 -6.81 -4.26 4.09
C TRP A 259 -7.56 -2.92 3.98
N LEU A 260 -8.85 -2.95 3.62
CA LEU A 260 -9.71 -1.76 3.62
C LEU A 260 -9.82 -1.16 5.03
N GLU A 261 -10.11 -1.98 6.04
CA GLU A 261 -10.25 -1.50 7.43
C GLU A 261 -8.95 -0.92 7.99
N LEU A 262 -7.80 -1.53 7.68
CA LEU A 262 -6.49 -1.02 8.07
C LEU A 262 -6.17 0.29 7.36
N THR A 263 -6.40 0.35 6.05
CA THR A 263 -6.24 1.58 5.26
C THR A 263 -7.14 2.68 5.83
N LEU A 264 -8.40 2.37 6.15
CA LEU A 264 -9.29 3.33 6.78
C LEU A 264 -8.73 3.81 8.11
N LYS A 265 -8.36 2.91 9.03
CA LYS A 265 -7.88 3.32 10.36
C LYS A 265 -6.56 4.09 10.33
N VAL A 266 -5.65 3.75 9.43
CA VAL A 266 -4.34 4.41 9.29
C VAL A 266 -4.50 5.83 8.74
N PHE A 267 -5.44 6.06 7.82
CA PHE A 267 -5.58 7.33 7.11
C PHE A 267 -6.78 8.19 7.55
N ASP A 268 -7.73 7.67 8.34
CA ASP A 268 -8.87 8.43 8.91
C ASP A 268 -8.45 9.34 10.08
N ILE A 269 -7.36 9.01 10.78
CA ILE A 269 -6.88 9.76 11.97
C ILE A 269 -5.97 10.96 11.65
N ARG A 270 -5.66 11.24 10.38
CA ARG A 270 -4.77 12.36 10.02
C ARG A 270 -5.40 13.30 9.00
N THR A 271 -5.02 14.58 9.06
CA THR A 271 -5.31 15.64 8.08
C THR A 271 -4.65 15.39 6.71
N GLU A 272 -3.89 14.30 6.58
CA GLU A 272 -3.20 13.84 5.38
C GLU A 272 -4.18 13.13 4.45
N LYS A 273 -5.05 13.94 3.84
CA LYS A 273 -5.68 13.90 2.50
C LYS A 273 -5.84 12.58 1.70
N TYR A 274 -5.16 11.48 1.93
CA TYR A 274 -4.97 10.45 0.91
C TYR A 274 -5.62 9.10 1.25
N LEU A 275 -6.92 9.10 1.52
CA LEU A 275 -7.71 7.88 1.36
C LEU A 275 -7.92 7.70 -0.15
N LEU A 276 -7.22 6.73 -0.75
CA LEU A 276 -7.41 6.24 -2.12
C LEU A 276 -7.70 7.36 -3.15
N PRO A 277 -6.72 7.82 -3.93
CA PRO A 277 -6.86 9.02 -4.75
C PRO A 277 -8.14 8.99 -5.60
N GLY A 278 -9.05 9.92 -5.33
CA GLY A 278 -10.38 9.99 -5.93
C GLY A 278 -11.52 10.13 -4.92
N TRP A 279 -11.28 9.85 -3.63
CA TRP A 279 -12.35 9.71 -2.63
C TRP A 279 -12.39 10.92 -1.70
N TYR A 280 -12.42 12.10 -2.31
CA TYR A 280 -12.52 13.37 -1.61
C TYR A 280 -13.90 13.97 -1.72
N MET A 281 -14.75 13.69 -0.73
CA MET A 281 -16.05 14.34 -0.64
C MET A 281 -15.99 15.85 -0.44
N GLU A 282 -14.92 16.35 0.20
CA GLU A 282 -14.72 17.78 0.45
C GLU A 282 -14.01 18.51 -0.71
N LEU A 283 -13.20 17.81 -1.53
CA LEU A 283 -12.56 18.44 -2.70
C LEU A 283 -13.53 18.58 -3.88
N TRP A 284 -14.48 17.65 -4.06
CA TRP A 284 -15.47 17.76 -5.14
C TRP A 284 -16.40 18.95 -4.97
N ARG A 285 -16.71 19.32 -3.72
CA ARG A 285 -17.53 20.51 -3.41
C ARG A 285 -16.77 21.82 -3.64
N ASN A 286 -15.46 21.84 -3.42
CA ASN A 286 -14.67 23.09 -3.45
C ASN A 286 -13.95 23.33 -4.77
N TRP A 287 -13.50 22.28 -5.47
CA TRP A 287 -12.64 22.40 -6.67
C TRP A 287 -13.27 21.83 -7.94
N GLY A 288 -14.51 21.33 -7.87
CA GLY A 288 -15.15 20.58 -8.96
C GLY A 288 -14.59 19.16 -9.11
N VAL A 289 -15.13 18.38 -10.06
CA VAL A 289 -14.51 17.11 -10.49
C VAL A 289 -13.09 17.45 -10.97
N PRO A 290 -12.04 16.73 -10.53
CA PRO A 290 -10.69 17.00 -11.01
C PRO A 290 -10.67 17.01 -12.53
N ALA A 291 -10.29 18.15 -13.14
CA ALA A 291 -10.20 18.29 -14.59
C ALA A 291 -9.25 17.25 -15.22
N ASN A 292 -8.33 16.73 -14.40
CA ASN A 292 -7.39 15.68 -14.72
C ASN A 292 -7.51 14.56 -13.67
N SER A 293 -8.51 13.69 -13.78
CA SER A 293 -8.17 12.27 -13.64
C SER A 293 -7.10 12.00 -14.70
N SER A 294 -6.05 11.23 -14.40
CA SER A 294 -5.01 10.94 -15.38
C SER A 294 -5.63 10.15 -16.54
N THR A 295 -6.14 10.86 -17.52
CA THR A 295 -6.71 10.35 -18.76
C THR A 295 -5.56 9.97 -19.67
N LEU A 296 -5.71 8.86 -20.40
CA LEU A 296 -5.79 9.03 -21.84
C LEU A 296 -6.82 8.12 -22.52
N ARG A 297 -7.81 7.60 -21.76
CA ARG A 297 -9.12 7.10 -22.23
C ARG A 297 -9.98 6.72 -21.03
N GLY A 298 -10.54 7.75 -20.39
CA GLY A 298 -11.47 7.61 -19.26
C GLY A 298 -12.56 6.57 -19.51
N ILE A 299 -13.03 5.98 -18.43
CA ILE A 299 -14.10 4.98 -18.41
C ILE A 299 -15.26 5.40 -19.32
N VAL A 300 -15.61 4.52 -20.26
CA VAL A 300 -16.90 4.51 -20.93
C VAL A 300 -17.95 4.07 -19.91
N THR A 301 -18.82 4.98 -19.50
CA THR A 301 -20.15 4.59 -18.99
C THR A 301 -20.99 4.15 -20.19
N PRO A 302 -21.57 2.93 -20.20
CA PRO A 302 -22.60 2.60 -21.17
C PRO A 302 -23.81 3.53 -20.93
N GLY A 303 -24.00 4.52 -21.80
CA GLY A 303 -25.30 5.22 -21.92
C GLY A 303 -25.36 6.73 -21.66
N LEU A 304 -24.31 7.52 -21.84
CA LEU A 304 -24.46 8.99 -21.91
C LEU A 304 -24.01 9.56 -23.25
N VAL A 305 -24.98 10.01 -24.06
CA VAL A 305 -24.75 10.82 -25.27
C VAL A 305 -24.37 12.24 -24.81
N LEU A 306 -23.20 12.73 -25.21
CA LEU A 306 -22.78 14.10 -24.97
C LEU A 306 -23.38 15.05 -26.02
N PRO A 307 -24.00 16.17 -25.64
CA PRO A 307 -24.37 17.22 -26.57
C PRO A 307 -23.23 18.21 -26.78
N GLY A 308 -22.82 18.38 -28.04
CA GLY A 308 -22.44 19.68 -28.60
C GLY A 308 -20.98 20.12 -28.48
N ASP A 309 -20.32 20.18 -29.64
CA ASP A 309 -19.10 20.94 -29.95
C ASP A 309 -19.10 22.36 -29.38
N PHE A 310 -17.96 22.83 -28.88
CA PHE A 310 -17.54 24.21 -29.10
C PHE A 310 -16.03 24.29 -29.35
N SER A 311 -15.69 24.63 -30.58
CA SER A 311 -14.40 25.16 -31.03
C SER A 311 -14.17 26.55 -30.45
N PHE A 312 -12.96 26.83 -29.93
CA PHE A 312 -12.02 27.89 -30.34
C PHE A 312 -10.72 27.73 -29.54
#